data_AF-A0A2R7RWJ5-F1
#
_entry.id   AF-A0A2R7RWJ5-F1
#
_cell.length_a   1.000
_cell.length_b   1.000
_cell.length_c   1.000
_cell.angle_alpha   90.00
_cell.angle_beta   90.00
_cell.angle_gamma   90.00
#
_symmetry.space_group_name_H-M   'P 1'
#
loop_
_entity.id
_entity.type
_entity.pdbx_description
1 polymer ?
#
loop_
_entity_poly.entity_id
_entity_poly.type
_entity_poly.pdbx_seq_one_letter_code
_entity_poly.pdbx_strand_id
1 'polypeptide(L)'
;MITEADLDALLAGRHADPFARLGLHADDSGRLWVRALLPGAESVGLVDAANGRRVVDLVQRRPGFFEAQVPRRKHRFDYRLAVRWAGGGEGVYADPYNFYPQLSDDELQALAEGRNVRPYLSLGAHVVQYGDVSGVRFATWAPNARRVSVVGNFNNWDGRRHPMRLRHTAGVWEIFVPHAIEGDLYKFEIVAGNGTLLPLKADPYARRAQ
;
A
#
# COMPACT_ATOMS: atom_id res chain seq x y z
N MET A 1 -12.14 14.91 4.45
CA MET A 1 -11.09 15.01 5.51
C MET A 1 -10.96 13.67 6.20
N ILE A 2 -9.78 13.27 6.67
CA ILE A 2 -9.65 12.01 7.44
C ILE A 2 -10.30 12.19 8.81
N THR A 3 -11.05 11.18 9.28
CA THR A 3 -11.66 11.21 10.60
C THR A 3 -10.66 10.72 11.66
N GLU A 4 -10.83 11.12 12.92
CA GLU A 4 -9.97 10.63 14.01
C GLU A 4 -10.10 9.10 14.19
N ALA A 5 -11.30 8.55 13.96
CA ALA A 5 -11.52 7.10 13.98
C ALA A 5 -10.73 6.36 12.89
N ASP A 6 -10.69 6.89 11.66
CA ASP A 6 -9.88 6.33 10.57
C ASP A 6 -8.38 6.43 10.89
N LEU A 7 -7.95 7.56 11.44
CA LEU A 7 -6.56 7.79 11.84
C LEU A 7 -6.11 6.79 12.92
N ASP A 8 -6.89 6.63 13.99
CA ASP A 8 -6.60 5.66 15.05
C ASP A 8 -6.62 4.23 14.52
N ALA A 9 -7.55 3.90 13.62
CA ALA A 9 -7.61 2.58 12.99
C ALA A 9 -6.39 2.30 12.10
N LEU A 10 -5.88 3.29 11.36
CA LEU A 10 -4.67 3.17 10.55
C LEU A 10 -3.43 2.97 11.43
N LEU A 11 -3.25 3.81 12.44
CA LEU A 11 -2.12 3.74 13.37
C LEU A 11 -2.09 2.42 14.16
N ALA A 12 -3.26 1.86 14.46
CA ALA A 12 -3.40 0.58 15.13
C ALA A 12 -3.32 -0.63 14.19
N GLY A 13 -3.18 -0.44 12.86
CA GLY A 13 -3.19 -1.55 11.90
C GLY A 13 -4.52 -2.31 11.87
N ARG A 14 -5.65 -1.60 12.00
CA ARG A 14 -7.00 -2.19 12.03
C ARG A 14 -7.96 -1.60 10.99
N HIS A 15 -7.51 -0.64 10.20
CA HIS A 15 -8.31 -0.04 9.14
C HIS A 15 -8.58 -1.05 8.02
N ALA A 16 -9.85 -1.18 7.62
CA ALA A 16 -10.29 -2.19 6.66
C ALA A 16 -9.98 -1.82 5.20
N ASP A 17 -9.99 -0.52 4.87
CA ASP A 17 -9.67 -0.02 3.52
C ASP A 17 -8.64 1.14 3.55
N PRO A 18 -7.35 0.85 3.75
CA PRO A 18 -6.33 1.91 3.81
C PRO A 18 -6.16 2.67 2.50
N PHE A 19 -6.47 2.07 1.34
CA PHE A 19 -6.41 2.74 0.05
C PHE A 19 -7.44 3.88 -0.07
N ALA A 20 -8.55 3.82 0.66
CA ALA A 20 -9.51 4.94 0.72
C ALA A 20 -9.04 6.14 1.54
N ARG A 21 -7.87 6.05 2.21
CA ARG A 21 -7.37 7.11 3.10
C ARG A 21 -5.92 7.53 2.82
N LEU A 22 -5.05 6.57 2.50
CA LEU A 22 -3.63 6.75 2.19
C LEU A 22 -3.40 7.01 0.70
N GLY A 23 -2.31 7.70 0.38
CA GLY A 23 -2.00 8.17 -0.96
C GLY A 23 -2.68 9.49 -1.30
N LEU A 24 -2.86 9.75 -2.60
CA LEU A 24 -3.43 10.98 -3.13
C LEU A 24 -4.95 10.87 -3.26
N HIS A 25 -5.68 11.82 -2.66
CA HIS A 25 -7.15 11.86 -2.62
C HIS A 25 -7.67 13.26 -2.88
N ALA A 26 -8.84 13.38 -3.51
CA ALA A 26 -9.60 14.62 -3.53
C ALA A 26 -10.52 14.69 -2.30
N ASP A 27 -10.68 15.86 -1.70
CA ASP A 27 -11.77 16.13 -0.76
C ASP A 27 -13.06 16.54 -1.48
N ASP A 28 -14.14 16.76 -0.72
CA ASP A 28 -15.46 17.09 -1.27
C ASP A 28 -15.48 18.41 -2.07
N SER A 29 -14.48 19.27 -1.87
CA SER A 29 -14.29 20.51 -2.63
C SER A 29 -13.34 20.36 -3.84
N GLY A 30 -12.88 19.14 -4.11
CA GLY A 30 -11.94 18.82 -5.18
C GLY A 30 -10.48 19.17 -4.88
N ARG A 31 -10.15 19.56 -3.63
CA ARG A 31 -8.76 19.84 -3.24
C ARG A 31 -8.03 18.53 -3.01
N LEU A 32 -6.83 18.43 -3.56
CA LEU A 32 -6.01 17.23 -3.43
C LEU A 32 -5.29 17.21 -2.07
N TRP A 33 -5.22 16.03 -1.48
CA TRP A 33 -4.53 15.72 -0.24
C TRP A 33 -3.66 14.48 -0.44
N VAL A 34 -2.45 14.49 0.11
CA VAL A 34 -1.61 13.28 0.22
C VAL A 34 -1.54 12.89 1.69
N ARG A 35 -1.70 11.59 1.97
CA ARG A 35 -1.55 11.03 3.31
C ARG A 35 -0.66 9.80 3.28
N ALA A 36 0.31 9.74 4.19
CA ALA A 36 1.27 8.65 4.26
C ALA A 36 1.41 8.15 5.71
N LEU A 37 1.43 6.82 5.87
CA LEU A 37 1.73 6.16 7.13
C LEU A 37 3.15 5.59 7.08
N LEU A 38 4.10 6.33 7.64
CA LEU A 38 5.54 6.04 7.66
C LEU A 38 6.06 6.05 9.11
N PRO A 39 5.78 5.01 9.92
CA PRO A 39 6.28 4.92 11.28
C PRO A 39 7.82 5.02 11.34
N GLY A 40 8.35 5.93 12.15
CA GLY A 40 9.80 6.16 12.28
C GLY A 40 10.38 7.21 11.33
N ALA A 41 9.58 7.79 10.43
CA ALA A 41 9.98 8.97 9.69
C ALA A 41 9.94 10.22 10.59
N GLU A 42 10.92 11.10 10.42
CA GLU A 42 10.97 12.42 11.06
C GLU A 42 10.26 13.49 10.22
N SER A 43 10.50 13.46 8.92
CA SER A 43 9.92 14.41 7.98
C SER A 43 9.62 13.74 6.65
N VAL A 44 8.56 14.23 6.00
CA VAL A 44 8.08 13.73 4.72
C VAL A 44 7.74 14.92 3.83
N GLY A 45 8.24 14.88 2.60
CA GLY A 45 7.96 15.85 1.56
C GLY A 45 7.32 15.23 0.35
N LEU A 46 6.40 15.95 -0.27
CA LEU A 46 5.87 15.60 -1.57
C LEU A 46 6.77 16.20 -2.65
N VAL A 47 7.28 15.39 -3.56
CA VAL A 47 8.01 15.86 -4.75
C VAL A 47 7.30 15.41 -6.02
N ASP A 48 7.32 16.27 -7.04
CA ASP A 48 6.77 15.94 -8.36
C ASP A 48 7.71 14.96 -9.07
N ALA A 49 7.19 13.81 -9.51
CA ALA A 49 8.03 12.77 -10.10
C ALA A 49 8.66 13.19 -11.43
N ALA A 50 8.03 14.10 -12.18
CA ALA A 50 8.49 14.48 -13.50
C ALA A 50 9.73 15.40 -13.48
N ASN A 51 9.93 16.16 -12.41
CA ASN A 51 11.01 17.16 -12.32
C ASN A 51 11.74 17.20 -10.98
N GLY A 52 11.36 16.36 -10.01
CA GLY A 52 11.98 16.28 -8.69
C GLY A 52 11.73 17.49 -7.78
N ARG A 53 10.94 18.48 -8.20
CA ARG A 53 10.70 19.69 -7.40
C ARG A 53 9.82 19.38 -6.20
N ARG A 54 10.18 19.95 -5.05
CA ARG A 54 9.37 19.94 -3.83
C ARG A 54 8.04 20.66 -4.10
N VAL A 55 6.94 19.97 -3.81
CA VAL A 55 5.57 20.48 -3.95
C VAL A 55 5.09 21.04 -2.60
N VAL A 56 5.20 20.25 -1.53
CA VAL A 56 4.76 20.63 -0.18
C VAL A 56 5.39 19.70 0.86
N ASP A 57 5.59 20.21 2.08
CA ASP A 57 5.96 19.40 3.23
C ASP A 57 4.73 18.82 3.89
N LEU A 58 4.76 17.53 4.24
CA LEU A 58 3.66 16.91 4.97
C LEU A 58 3.80 17.20 6.47
N VAL A 59 2.68 17.56 7.08
CA VAL A 59 2.57 17.79 8.52
C VAL A 59 2.37 16.44 9.21
N GLN A 60 3.18 16.16 10.22
CA GLN A 60 2.98 15.00 11.08
C GLN A 60 1.83 15.29 12.04
N ARG A 61 0.67 14.64 11.84
CA ARG A 61 -0.48 14.77 12.72
C ARG A 61 -0.34 13.94 13.99
N ARG A 62 0.25 12.75 13.84
CA ARG A 62 0.53 11.77 14.90
C ARG A 62 1.84 11.05 14.54
N PRO A 63 2.57 10.47 15.50
CA PRO A 63 3.80 9.75 15.21
C PRO A 63 3.63 8.74 14.07
N GLY A 64 4.36 8.97 12.97
CA GLY A 64 4.32 8.14 11.77
C GLY A 64 3.20 8.46 10.76
N PHE A 65 2.20 9.29 11.07
CA PHE A 65 1.17 9.68 10.12
C PHE A 65 1.34 11.12 9.65
N PHE A 66 1.42 11.29 8.33
CA PHE A 66 1.74 12.54 7.67
C PHE A 66 0.64 12.89 6.67
N GLU A 67 0.26 14.18 6.59
CA GLU A 67 -0.65 14.66 5.56
C GLU A 67 -0.32 16.08 5.09
N ALA A 68 -0.68 16.39 3.85
CA ALA A 68 -0.70 17.76 3.34
C ALA A 68 -1.78 17.92 2.28
N GLN A 69 -2.36 19.12 2.24
CA GLN A 69 -3.09 19.58 1.07
C GLN A 69 -2.08 19.92 -0.02
N VAL A 70 -2.31 19.43 -1.25
CA VAL A 70 -1.45 19.70 -2.39
C VAL A 70 -1.83 21.05 -3.00
N PRO A 71 -0.94 22.05 -2.96
CA PRO A 71 -1.23 23.37 -3.51
C PRO A 71 -1.24 23.35 -5.05
N ARG A 72 -2.10 24.18 -5.65
CA ARG A 72 -2.07 24.51 -7.09
C ARG A 72 -2.17 23.30 -8.04
N ARG A 73 -2.82 22.21 -7.61
CA ARG A 73 -3.10 21.02 -8.44
C ARG A 73 -4.58 20.65 -8.38
N LYS A 74 -5.16 20.39 -9.56
CA LYS A 74 -6.58 19.99 -9.72
C LYS A 74 -6.75 18.52 -10.15
N HIS A 75 -5.72 17.93 -10.73
CA HIS A 75 -5.72 16.56 -11.25
C HIS A 75 -4.67 15.71 -10.55
N ARG A 76 -4.92 14.40 -10.49
CA ARG A 76 -3.91 13.42 -10.05
C ARG A 76 -2.66 13.55 -10.91
N PHE A 77 -1.50 13.34 -10.29
CA PHE A 77 -0.20 13.41 -10.93
C PHE A 77 0.72 12.40 -10.27
N ASP A 78 1.82 12.07 -10.94
CA ASP A 78 2.82 11.18 -10.37
C ASP A 78 3.75 11.93 -9.39
N TYR A 79 4.00 11.33 -8.24
CA TYR A 79 4.78 11.93 -7.16
C TYR A 79 5.65 10.91 -6.45
N ARG A 80 6.61 11.42 -5.68
CA ARG A 80 7.41 10.63 -4.74
C ARG A 80 7.36 11.28 -3.36
N LEU A 81 7.65 10.47 -2.35
CA LEU A 81 7.80 10.90 -0.95
C LEU A 81 9.29 11.02 -0.65
N ALA A 82 9.75 12.24 -0.41
CA ALA A 82 11.09 12.51 0.13
C ALA A 82 11.05 12.35 1.65
N VAL A 83 11.67 11.30 2.18
CA VAL A 83 11.55 10.90 3.59
C VAL A 83 12.90 10.98 4.27
N ARG A 84 12.94 11.58 5.47
CA ARG A 84 14.08 11.49 6.40
C ARG A 84 13.69 10.61 7.59
N TRP A 85 14.51 9.61 7.90
CA TRP A 85 14.25 8.63 8.96
C TRP A 85 15.00 8.98 10.24
N ALA A 86 14.40 8.67 11.40
CA ALA A 86 14.98 9.01 12.71
C ALA A 86 16.27 8.24 13.03
N GLY A 87 16.45 7.07 12.46
CA GLY A 87 17.68 6.27 12.57
C GLY A 87 18.81 6.73 11.65
N GLY A 88 18.64 7.87 10.96
CA GLY A 88 19.48 8.29 9.85
C GLY A 88 19.00 7.71 8.52
N GLY A 89 19.51 8.31 7.44
CA GLY A 89 19.10 7.98 6.08
C GLY A 89 17.97 8.88 5.58
N GLU A 90 18.09 9.23 4.31
CA GLU A 90 17.10 9.96 3.55
C GLU A 90 16.93 9.31 2.18
N GLY A 91 15.76 9.48 1.58
CA GLY A 91 15.53 8.94 0.24
C GLY A 91 14.23 9.45 -0.37
N VAL A 92 14.07 9.16 -1.65
CA VAL A 92 12.88 9.51 -2.43
C VAL A 92 12.21 8.21 -2.87
N TYR A 93 11.00 7.97 -2.37
CA TYR A 93 10.30 6.70 -2.50
C TYR A 93 9.01 6.88 -3.29
N ALA A 94 8.63 5.89 -4.10
CA ALA A 94 7.29 5.87 -4.68
C ALA A 94 6.30 5.45 -3.58
N ASP A 95 5.11 6.04 -3.59
CA ASP A 95 4.06 5.71 -2.62
C ASP A 95 3.26 4.48 -3.10
N PRO A 96 3.24 3.36 -2.35
CA PRO A 96 2.43 2.18 -2.68
C PRO A 96 0.95 2.50 -2.95
N TYR A 97 0.41 3.53 -2.29
CA TYR A 97 -1.00 3.92 -2.37
C TYR A 97 -1.29 4.91 -3.51
N ASN A 98 -0.28 5.29 -4.31
CA ASN A 98 -0.50 6.06 -5.54
C ASN A 98 -0.89 5.17 -6.74
N PHE A 99 -0.67 3.85 -6.65
CA PHE A 99 -0.88 2.92 -7.75
C PHE A 99 -2.33 2.39 -7.81
N TYR A 100 -2.86 2.34 -9.03
CA TYR A 100 -4.18 1.79 -9.33
C TYR A 100 -4.27 0.29 -9.00
N PRO A 101 -5.49 -0.30 -8.99
CA PRO A 101 -5.64 -1.75 -8.91
C PRO A 101 -4.88 -2.43 -10.06
N GLN A 102 -4.24 -3.57 -9.79
CA GLN A 102 -3.29 -4.19 -10.72
C GLN A 102 -3.83 -5.45 -11.40
N LEU A 103 -4.78 -6.13 -10.76
CA LEU A 103 -5.57 -7.17 -11.40
C LEU A 103 -6.77 -6.55 -12.13
N SER A 104 -6.98 -6.95 -13.38
CA SER A 104 -8.16 -6.52 -14.13
C SER A 104 -9.44 -7.14 -13.56
N ASP A 105 -10.58 -6.48 -13.80
CA ASP A 105 -11.87 -6.99 -13.33
C ASP A 105 -12.24 -8.32 -14.01
N ASP A 106 -11.86 -8.52 -15.28
CA ASP A 106 -12.06 -9.78 -16.01
C ASP A 106 -11.26 -10.93 -15.39
N GLU A 107 -10.00 -10.70 -14.99
CA GLU A 107 -9.19 -11.70 -14.29
C GLU A 107 -9.79 -12.07 -12.94
N LEU A 108 -10.30 -11.08 -12.19
CA LEU A 108 -10.95 -11.31 -10.92
C LEU A 108 -12.26 -12.08 -11.08
N GLN A 109 -13.05 -11.74 -12.10
CA GLN A 109 -14.28 -12.45 -12.42
C GLN A 109 -13.98 -13.92 -12.74
N ALA A 110 -12.99 -14.18 -13.60
CA ALA A 110 -12.55 -15.53 -13.92
C ALA A 110 -12.02 -16.31 -12.69
N LEU A 111 -11.37 -15.64 -11.73
CA LEU A 111 -10.98 -16.25 -10.46
C LEU A 111 -12.21 -16.60 -9.60
N ALA A 112 -13.17 -15.68 -9.49
CA ALA A 112 -14.38 -15.87 -8.70
C ALA A 112 -15.25 -17.03 -9.21
N GLU A 113 -15.29 -17.22 -10.53
CA GLU A 113 -16.07 -18.29 -11.18
C GLU A 113 -15.30 -19.60 -11.33
N GLY A 114 -14.05 -19.67 -10.85
CA GLY A 114 -13.19 -20.85 -11.00
C GLY A 114 -12.80 -21.16 -12.45
N ARG A 115 -12.92 -20.20 -13.37
CA ARG A 115 -12.54 -20.34 -14.79
C ARG A 115 -11.08 -20.04 -15.07
N ASN A 116 -10.40 -19.35 -14.15
CA ASN A 116 -8.97 -19.08 -14.28
C ASN A 116 -8.16 -20.36 -14.05
N VAL A 117 -7.73 -21.01 -15.14
CA VAL A 117 -6.92 -22.24 -15.12
C VAL A 117 -5.47 -22.02 -14.67
N ARG A 118 -5.00 -20.77 -14.56
CA ARG A 118 -3.64 -20.41 -14.17
C ARG A 118 -3.64 -19.32 -13.10
N PRO A 119 -4.28 -19.54 -11.93
CA PRO A 119 -4.42 -18.52 -10.91
C PRO A 119 -3.07 -18.04 -10.35
N TYR A 120 -2.01 -18.86 -10.45
CA TYR A 120 -0.64 -18.53 -10.08
C TYR A 120 0.02 -17.42 -10.93
N LEU A 121 -0.59 -17.03 -12.06
CA LEU A 121 -0.16 -15.85 -12.84
C LEU A 121 -0.73 -14.54 -12.26
N SER A 122 -1.82 -14.62 -11.51
CA SER A 122 -2.49 -13.48 -10.89
C SER A 122 -2.16 -13.38 -9.40
N LEU A 123 -2.22 -14.50 -8.68
CA LEU A 123 -1.94 -14.63 -7.25
C LEU A 123 -0.45 -14.87 -6.98
N GLY A 124 -0.03 -14.56 -5.77
CA GLY A 124 1.36 -14.64 -5.32
C GLY A 124 2.12 -13.32 -5.45
N ALA A 125 3.45 -13.40 -5.39
CA ALA A 125 4.37 -12.29 -5.62
C ALA A 125 4.90 -12.28 -7.06
N HIS A 126 4.79 -11.14 -7.75
CA HIS A 126 5.26 -10.96 -9.12
C HIS A 126 6.06 -9.66 -9.23
N VAL A 127 7.31 -9.76 -9.69
CA VAL A 127 8.10 -8.58 -10.04
C VAL A 127 7.46 -7.92 -11.26
N VAL A 128 7.15 -6.63 -11.13
CA VAL A 128 6.50 -5.82 -12.17
C VAL A 128 7.12 -4.42 -12.20
N GLN A 129 6.95 -3.73 -13.33
CA GLN A 129 7.43 -2.37 -13.51
C GLN A 129 6.29 -1.48 -14.01
N TYR A 130 6.07 -0.35 -13.32
CA TYR A 130 5.11 0.67 -13.70
C TYR A 130 5.85 1.98 -13.98
N GLY A 131 5.98 2.31 -15.27
CA GLY A 131 6.81 3.43 -15.70
C GLY A 131 8.26 3.24 -15.29
N ASP A 132 8.81 4.19 -14.53
CA ASP A 132 10.15 4.17 -13.97
C ASP A 132 10.24 3.40 -12.63
N VAL A 133 9.11 2.96 -12.06
CA VAL A 133 9.08 2.32 -10.73
C VAL A 133 9.00 0.80 -10.87
N SER A 134 10.09 0.12 -10.49
CA SER A 134 10.11 -1.33 -10.31
C SER A 134 9.62 -1.71 -8.91
N GLY A 135 9.01 -2.88 -8.78
CA GLY A 135 8.57 -3.39 -7.49
C GLY A 135 7.94 -4.77 -7.59
N VAL A 136 7.19 -5.16 -6.57
CA VAL A 136 6.49 -6.45 -6.53
C VAL A 136 5.00 -6.24 -6.31
N ARG A 137 4.18 -6.83 -7.19
CA ARG A 137 2.74 -7.00 -6.96
C ARG A 137 2.54 -8.25 -6.10
N PHE A 138 1.93 -8.06 -4.93
CA PHE A 138 1.49 -9.14 -4.07
C PHE A 138 -0.02 -9.28 -4.20
N ALA A 139 -0.51 -10.52 -4.37
CA ALA A 139 -1.93 -10.82 -4.35
C ALA A 139 -2.22 -12.15 -3.64
N THR A 140 -3.23 -12.18 -2.77
CA THR A 140 -3.62 -13.39 -2.04
C THR A 140 -5.13 -13.48 -1.86
N TRP A 141 -5.66 -14.69 -1.90
CA TRP A 141 -7.08 -14.94 -1.70
C TRP A 141 -7.39 -15.11 -0.21
N ALA A 142 -8.17 -14.19 0.35
CA ALA A 142 -8.55 -14.19 1.76
C ALA A 142 -9.89 -13.45 1.96
N PRO A 143 -11.00 -13.97 1.40
CA PRO A 143 -12.28 -13.25 1.31
C PRO A 143 -12.86 -12.86 2.68
N ASN A 144 -12.63 -13.69 3.70
CA ASN A 144 -13.16 -13.50 5.05
C ASN A 144 -12.21 -12.74 5.99
N ALA A 145 -11.06 -12.28 5.47
CA ALA A 145 -10.16 -11.43 6.26
C ALA A 145 -10.77 -10.04 6.42
N ARG A 146 -10.57 -9.44 7.59
CA ARG A 146 -10.89 -8.03 7.83
C ARG A 146 -9.81 -7.11 7.27
N ARG A 147 -8.56 -7.58 7.27
CA ARG A 147 -7.40 -6.87 6.72
C ARG A 147 -6.33 -7.88 6.37
N VAL A 148 -5.64 -7.65 5.26
CA VAL A 148 -4.38 -8.33 4.93
C VAL A 148 -3.31 -7.28 4.72
N SER A 149 -2.09 -7.55 5.19
CA SER A 149 -0.91 -6.75 4.91
C SER A 149 0.22 -7.64 4.43
N VAL A 150 1.06 -7.12 3.55
CA VAL A 150 2.32 -7.79 3.22
C VAL A 150 3.41 -7.27 4.15
N VAL A 151 4.12 -8.19 4.80
CA VAL A 151 5.22 -7.89 5.71
C VAL A 151 6.48 -8.59 5.23
N GLY A 152 7.63 -7.93 5.34
CA GLY A 152 8.89 -8.46 4.86
C GLY A 152 10.07 -7.55 5.17
N ASN A 153 11.22 -7.88 4.60
CA ASN A 153 12.45 -7.12 4.80
C ASN A 153 12.29 -5.63 4.42
N PHE A 154 11.61 -5.35 3.30
CA PHE A 154 11.36 -4.01 2.77
C PHE A 154 10.52 -3.10 3.69
N ASN A 155 9.86 -3.64 4.73
CA ASN A 155 9.08 -2.84 5.68
C ASN A 155 9.33 -3.21 7.15
N ASN A 156 10.49 -3.81 7.45
CA ASN A 156 10.87 -4.23 8.80
C ASN A 156 9.81 -5.13 9.46
N TRP A 157 9.12 -5.94 8.66
CA TRP A 157 8.06 -6.82 9.13
C TRP A 157 6.88 -6.12 9.84
N ASP A 158 6.68 -4.81 9.61
CA ASP A 158 5.61 -4.02 10.22
C ASP A 158 4.35 -4.01 9.33
N GLY A 159 3.32 -4.76 9.75
CA GLY A 159 2.06 -4.89 9.03
C GLY A 159 1.23 -3.61 8.94
N ARG A 160 1.59 -2.54 9.65
CA ARG A 160 0.92 -1.23 9.48
C ARG A 160 1.35 -0.50 8.20
N ARG A 161 2.53 -0.82 7.66
CA ARG A 161 3.12 -0.07 6.54
C ARG A 161 2.50 -0.40 5.19
N HIS A 162 2.24 -1.69 4.93
CA HIS A 162 1.71 -2.16 3.64
C HIS A 162 0.44 -3.01 3.75
N PRO A 163 -0.64 -2.52 4.40
CA PRO A 163 -1.95 -3.12 4.23
C PRO A 163 -2.44 -3.06 2.77
N MET A 164 -3.06 -4.16 2.36
CA MET A 164 -3.49 -4.45 1.01
C MET A 164 -4.92 -3.94 0.76
N ARG A 165 -5.29 -3.79 -0.51
CA ARG A 165 -6.65 -3.47 -0.95
C ARG A 165 -7.43 -4.76 -1.19
N LEU A 166 -8.64 -4.84 -0.65
CA LEU A 166 -9.58 -5.92 -0.98
C LEU A 166 -10.26 -5.65 -2.33
N ARG A 167 -10.19 -6.62 -3.24
CA ARG A 167 -10.94 -6.69 -4.49
C ARG A 167 -12.15 -7.58 -4.28
N HIS A 168 -13.28 -6.94 -3.97
CA HIS A 168 -14.51 -7.60 -3.54
C HIS A 168 -15.05 -8.64 -4.54
N THR A 169 -14.88 -8.43 -5.84
CA THR A 169 -15.32 -9.35 -6.91
C THR A 169 -14.87 -10.79 -6.68
N ALA A 170 -13.63 -10.99 -6.21
CA ALA A 170 -13.05 -12.32 -6.01
C ALA A 170 -12.61 -12.60 -4.56
N GLY A 171 -12.71 -11.62 -3.65
CA GLY A 171 -12.14 -11.73 -2.31
C GLY A 171 -10.61 -11.79 -2.28
N VAL A 172 -9.97 -11.20 -3.30
CA VAL A 172 -8.52 -11.14 -3.45
C VAL A 172 -7.99 -9.85 -2.85
N TRP A 173 -6.96 -9.94 -2.02
CA TRP A 173 -6.22 -8.79 -1.52
C TRP A 173 -5.04 -8.53 -2.44
N GLU A 174 -4.79 -7.28 -2.84
CA GLU A 174 -3.63 -6.92 -3.65
C GLU A 174 -2.93 -5.64 -3.18
N ILE A 175 -1.64 -5.52 -3.46
CA ILE A 175 -0.86 -4.29 -3.37
C ILE A 175 0.33 -4.37 -4.32
N PHE A 176 0.73 -3.23 -4.90
CA PHE A 176 2.05 -3.07 -5.48
C PHE A 176 2.96 -2.40 -4.46
N VAL A 177 4.04 -3.07 -4.07
CA VAL A 177 5.07 -2.49 -3.20
C VAL A 177 6.23 -2.03 -4.08
N PRO A 178 6.38 -0.72 -4.31
CA PRO A 178 7.51 -0.20 -5.06
C PRO A 178 8.81 -0.51 -4.34
N HIS A 179 9.88 -0.72 -5.11
CA HIS A 179 11.23 -0.99 -4.64
C HIS A 179 11.43 -2.30 -3.87
N ALA A 180 10.37 -3.09 -3.65
CA ALA A 180 10.52 -4.50 -3.29
C ALA A 180 11.18 -5.25 -4.45
N ILE A 181 12.06 -6.20 -4.13
CA ILE A 181 12.88 -6.88 -5.13
C ILE A 181 12.75 -8.40 -5.06
N GLU A 182 13.18 -9.07 -6.13
CA GLU A 182 13.35 -10.51 -6.09
C GLU A 182 14.31 -10.90 -4.95
N GLY A 183 13.93 -11.92 -4.17
CA GLY A 183 14.71 -12.40 -3.04
C GLY A 183 14.29 -11.80 -1.68
N ASP A 184 13.46 -10.75 -1.66
CA ASP A 184 12.87 -10.27 -0.41
C ASP A 184 12.04 -11.36 0.27
N LEU A 185 12.31 -11.58 1.56
CA LEU A 185 11.50 -12.46 2.38
C LEU A 185 10.23 -11.73 2.77
N TYR A 186 9.08 -12.40 2.65
CA TYR A 186 7.79 -11.85 3.02
C TYR A 186 6.84 -12.91 3.58
N LYS A 187 5.81 -12.43 4.27
CA LYS A 187 4.62 -13.16 4.69
C LYS A 187 3.38 -12.26 4.58
N PHE A 188 2.20 -12.85 4.71
CA PHE A 188 0.96 -12.12 4.91
C PHE A 188 0.62 -12.04 6.39
N GLU A 189 0.43 -10.81 6.88
CA GLU A 189 -0.19 -10.53 8.17
C GLU A 189 -1.70 -10.41 7.96
N ILE A 190 -2.49 -11.25 8.63
CA ILE A 190 -3.93 -11.34 8.41
C ILE A 190 -4.66 -11.05 9.71
N VAL A 191 -5.57 -10.09 9.65
CA VAL A 191 -6.60 -9.89 10.68
C VAL A 191 -7.86 -10.61 10.22
N ALA A 192 -8.29 -11.62 10.97
CA ALA A 192 -9.49 -12.38 10.67
C ALA A 192 -10.76 -11.52 10.76
N GLY A 193 -11.88 -11.99 10.18
CA GLY A 193 -13.17 -11.28 10.21
C GLY A 193 -13.63 -10.88 11.63
N ASN A 194 -13.31 -11.69 12.65
CA ASN A 194 -13.61 -11.41 14.05
C ASN A 194 -12.64 -10.40 14.72
N GLY A 195 -11.67 -9.86 13.98
CA GLY A 195 -10.67 -8.91 14.48
C GLY A 195 -9.41 -9.54 15.08
N THR A 196 -9.31 -10.88 15.13
CA THR A 196 -8.12 -11.57 15.67
C THR A 196 -6.95 -11.46 14.70
N LEU A 197 -5.79 -11.05 15.20
CA LEU A 197 -4.52 -11.12 14.46
C LEU A 197 -4.05 -12.58 14.41
N LEU A 198 -3.92 -13.14 13.22
CA LEU A 198 -3.46 -14.51 13.01
C LEU A 198 -1.92 -14.58 12.98
N PRO A 199 -1.32 -15.76 13.25
CA PRO A 199 0.09 -15.98 12.96
C PRO A 199 0.42 -15.68 11.49
N LEU A 200 1.60 -15.12 11.24
CA LEU A 200 2.04 -14.77 9.88
C LEU A 200 1.95 -15.98 8.94
N LYS A 201 1.31 -15.77 7.79
CA LYS A 201 1.08 -16.83 6.80
C LYS A 201 2.09 -16.74 5.68
N ALA A 202 2.69 -17.87 5.33
CA ALA A 202 3.39 -18.02 4.06
C ALA A 202 2.40 -17.83 2.90
N ASP A 203 2.92 -17.42 1.75
CA ASP A 203 2.12 -17.27 0.54
C ASP A 203 1.68 -18.65 0.01
N PRO A 204 0.37 -18.91 -0.17
CA PRO A 204 -0.11 -20.15 -0.80
C PRO A 204 0.43 -20.36 -2.23
N TYR A 205 0.83 -19.28 -2.91
CA TYR A 205 1.40 -19.25 -4.26
C TYR A 205 2.90 -18.90 -4.25
N ALA A 206 3.61 -19.13 -3.12
CA ALA A 206 5.05 -18.93 -3.04
C ALA A 206 5.78 -19.72 -4.14
N ARG A 207 6.65 -19.04 -4.89
CA ARG A 207 7.54 -19.68 -5.89
C ARG A 207 8.83 -20.23 -5.26
N ARG A 208 9.18 -19.76 -4.05
CA ARG A 208 10.36 -20.15 -3.29
C ARG A 208 10.11 -19.92 -1.79
N ALA A 209 10.70 -20.76 -0.94
CA ALA A 209 10.74 -20.59 0.52
C ALA A 209 12.17 -20.82 1.04
N GLN A 210 12.49 -20.24 2.19
CA GLN A 210 13.78 -20.36 2.90
C GLN A 210 13.53 -20.52 4.40
#